data_AF-A0A8X7W9E4-F1
#
_entry.id   AF-A0A8X7W9E4-F1
#
_cell.length_a   1.000
_cell.length_b   1.000
_cell.length_c   1.000
_cell.angle_alpha   90.00
_cell.angle_beta   90.00
_cell.angle_gamma   90.00
#
_symmetry.space_group_name_H-M   'P 1'
#
loop_
_entity.id
_entity.type
_entity.pdbx_description
1 polymer ?
#
loop_
_entity_poly.entity_id
_entity_poly.type
_entity_poly.pdbx_seq_one_letter_code
_entity_poly.pdbx_strand_id
1 'polypeptide(L)' 'MDEPTIFDLVLASDYLNIPSLLDLTCHTIVDKIAACKDANEIRAKLEMENNFTPDDEETIRQENQWAFQ' A
#
# COMPACT_ATOMS: atom_id res chain seq x y z
N MET A 1 4.81 13.77 -5.62
CA MET A 1 3.66 14.07 -4.74
C MET A 1 3.84 13.22 -3.50
N ASP A 2 3.78 13.85 -2.35
CA ASP A 2 3.90 13.22 -1.04
C ASP A 2 2.67 12.37 -0.71
N GLU A 3 2.87 11.38 0.16
CA GLU A 3 1.87 10.40 0.55
C GLU A 3 0.60 11.04 1.14
N PRO A 4 0.67 12.02 2.08
CA PRO A 4 -0.52 12.62 2.68
C PRO A 4 -1.44 13.26 1.63
N THR A 5 -0.87 14.01 0.70
CA THR A 5 -1.64 14.68 -0.37
C THR A 5 -2.34 13.67 -1.28
N ILE A 6 -1.73 12.51 -1.55
CA ILE A 6 -2.35 11.46 -2.38
C ILE A 6 -3.56 10.88 -1.67
N PHE A 7 -3.46 10.61 -0.36
CA PHE A 7 -4.59 10.11 0.42
C PHE A 7 -5.74 11.12 0.48
N ASP A 8 -5.44 12.40 0.70
CA ASP A 8 -6.45 13.47 0.67
C ASP A 8 -7.14 13.55 -0.71
N LEU A 9 -6.39 13.40 -1.81
CA LEU A 9 -6.97 13.36 -3.15
C LEU A 9 -7.82 12.12 -3.40
N VAL A 10 -7.42 10.94 -2.91
CA VAL A 10 -8.25 9.72 -3.01
C VAL A 10 -9.59 9.96 -2.32
N LEU A 11 -9.57 10.44 -1.07
CA LEU A 11 -10.77 10.72 -0.28
C LEU A 11 -11.65 11.79 -0.93
N ALA A 12 -11.05 12.87 -1.43
CA ALA A 12 -11.78 13.92 -2.13
C ALA A 12 -12.40 13.41 -3.44
N SER A 13 -11.69 12.54 -4.17
CA SER A 13 -12.17 11.98 -5.44
C SER A 13 -13.35 11.04 -5.24
N ASP A 14 -13.29 10.20 -4.21
CA ASP A 14 -14.40 9.33 -3.81
C ASP A 14 -15.61 10.15 -3.34
N TYR A 15 -15.38 11.12 -2.44
CA TYR A 15 -16.44 11.99 -1.92
C TYR A 15 -17.14 12.82 -3.01
N LEU A 16 -16.38 13.37 -3.96
CA LEU A 16 -16.92 14.15 -5.08
C LEU A 16 -17.40 13.28 -6.24
N ASN A 17 -17.25 11.95 -6.14
CA ASN A 17 -17.58 10.97 -7.17
C ASN A 17 -16.96 11.31 -8.53
N ILE A 18 -15.63 11.43 -8.56
CA ILE A 18 -14.83 11.67 -9.77
C ILE A 18 -14.01 10.40 -10.07
N PRO A 19 -14.57 9.41 -10.82
CA PRO A 19 -13.96 8.10 -10.97
C PRO A 19 -12.57 8.15 -11.63
N SER A 20 -12.38 9.02 -12.64
CA SER A 20 -11.10 9.13 -13.33
C SER A 20 -9.97 9.65 -12.42
N LEU A 21 -10.29 10.49 -11.44
CA LEU A 21 -9.30 11.00 -10.48
C LEU A 21 -9.01 9.97 -9.39
N LEU A 22 -10.04 9.23 -8.96
CA LEU A 22 -9.88 8.10 -8.06
C LEU A 22 -8.98 7.03 -8.71
N ASP A 23 -9.23 6.67 -9.97
CA ASP A 23 -8.42 5.70 -10.70
C ASP A 23 -6.95 6.16 -10.83
N LEU A 24 -6.72 7.43 -11.14
CA LEU A 24 -5.37 7.97 -11.28
C LEU A 24 -4.60 7.96 -9.95
N THR A 25 -5.27 8.34 -8.86
CA THR A 25 -4.65 8.38 -7.53
C THR A 25 -4.41 6.96 -6.99
N CYS A 26 -5.33 6.02 -7.22
CA CYS A 26 -5.14 4.60 -6.95
C CYS A 26 -3.94 4.01 -7.71
N HIS A 27 -3.81 4.28 -9.02
CA HIS A 27 -2.63 3.85 -9.79
C HIS A 27 -1.33 4.42 -9.22
N THR A 28 -1.34 5.67 -8.79
CA THR A 28 -0.16 6.29 -8.16
C THR A 28 0.24 5.57 -6.87
N ILE A 29 -0.72 5.11 -6.07
CA ILE A 29 -0.46 4.29 -4.87
C ILE A 29 0.10 2.93 -5.26
N VAL A 30 -0.46 2.29 -6.29
CA VAL A 30 0.05 0.99 -6.82
C VAL A 30 1.50 1.11 -7.26
N ASP A 31 1.85 2.16 -8.02
CA ASP A 31 3.23 2.39 -8.47
C ASP A 31 4.19 2.59 -7.28
N LYS A 32 3.74 3.28 -6.22
CA LYS A 32 4.53 3.47 -5.00
C LYS A 32 4.75 2.16 -4.24
N ILE A 33 3.73 1.31 -4.15
CA ILE A 33 3.82 -0.01 -3.53
C ILE A 33 4.74 -0.93 -4.34
N ALA A 34 4.60 -0.93 -5.67
CA ALA A 34 5.42 -1.73 -6.57
C ALA A 34 6.91 -1.33 -6.55
N ALA A 35 7.21 -0.08 -6.20
CA ALA A 35 8.58 0.39 -6.02
C ALA A 35 9.22 -0.05 -4.68
N CYS A 36 8.45 -0.56 -3.73
CA CYS A 36 8.97 -1.09 -2.46
C CYS A 36 9.51 -2.51 -2.65
N LYS A 37 10.61 -2.83 -1.96
CA LYS A 37 11.26 -4.14 -2.07
C LYS A 37 10.57 -5.22 -1.27
N ASP A 38 10.01 -4.85 -0.12
CA ASP A 38 9.38 -5.78 0.81
C ASP A 38 8.22 -5.13 1.58
N ALA A 39 7.49 -5.96 2.32
CA ALA A 39 6.36 -5.55 3.14
C ALA A 39 6.74 -4.56 4.26
N ASN A 40 7.98 -4.62 4.76
CA ASN A 40 8.44 -3.70 5.81
C ASN A 40 8.67 -2.29 5.26
N GLU A 41 9.20 -2.18 4.05
CA GLU A 41 9.34 -0.89 3.36
C GLU A 41 7.97 -0.27 3.04
N ILE A 42 6.97 -1.08 2.65
CA ILE A 42 5.59 -0.63 2.46
C ILE A 42 5.02 -0.11 3.78
N ARG A 43 5.14 -0.89 4.86
CA ARG A 43 4.69 -0.50 6.20
C ARG A 43 5.33 0.81 6.66
N ALA A 44 6.63 0.98 6.46
CA ALA A 44 7.35 2.19 6.83
C ALA A 44 6.92 3.42 6.02
N LYS A 45 6.76 3.29 4.69
CA LYS A 45 6.36 4.42 3.83
C LYS A 45 4.91 4.85 4.01
N LEU A 46 4.03 3.90 4.35
CA LEU A 46 2.61 4.17 4.57
C LEU A 46 2.29 4.41 6.06
N GLU A 47 3.31 4.49 6.92
CA GLU A 47 3.16 4.66 8.38
C GLU A 47 2.20 3.62 9.00
N MET A 48 2.23 2.40 8.48
CA MET A 48 1.41 1.29 8.96
C MET A 48 2.16 0.45 9.99
N GLU A 49 1.54 0.19 11.14
CA GLU A 49 2.07 -0.72 12.15
C GLU A 49 1.93 -2.18 11.71
N ASN A 50 2.93 -3.01 12.02
CA ASN A 50 2.82 -4.46 11.86
C ASN A 50 1.92 -5.01 12.97
N ASN A 51 0.74 -5.51 12.60
CA ASN A 51 -0.24 -6.09 13.51
C ASN A 51 -0.22 -7.63 13.52
N PHE A 52 0.72 -8.27 12.83
CA PHE A 52 0.89 -9.72 12.86
C PHE A 52 1.64 -10.15 14.11
N THR A 53 1.25 -11.29 14.68
CA THR A 53 2.10 -11.97 15.66
C THR A 53 3.30 -12.60 14.94
N PRO A 54 4.42 -12.88 15.63
CA PRO A 54 5.58 -13.50 15.01
C PRO A 54 5.27 -14.85 14.34
N ASP A 55 4.35 -15.63 14.91
CA ASP A 55 3.91 -16.92 14.36
C ASP A 55 3.07 -16.74 13.09
N ASP A 56 2.19 -15.72 13.06
CA ASP A 56 1.40 -15.39 11.87
C ASP A 56 2.30 -14.87 10.74
N GLU A 57 3.26 -14.01 11.04
CA GLU A 57 4.18 -13.46 10.05
C GLU A 57 5.07 -14.56 9.44
N GLU A 58 5.52 -15.53 10.24
CA GLU A 58 6.28 -16.68 9.73
C GLU A 58 5.40 -17.59 8.85
N THR A 59 4.14 -17.84 9.24
CA THR A 59 3.19 -18.63 8.44
C THR A 59 2.93 -17.95 7.10
N ILE A 60 2.63 -16.65 7.10
CA ILE A 60 2.39 -15.85 5.89
C ILE A 60 3.66 -15.82 5.02
N ARG A 61 4.85 -15.72 5.62
CA ARG A 61 6.12 -15.73 4.88
C ARG A 61 6.38 -17.09 4.23
N GLN A 62 6.04 -18.19 4.89
CA GLN A 62 6.13 -19.54 4.33
C GLN A 62 5.15 -19.74 3.17
N GLU A 63 3.89 -19.31 3.33
CA GLU A 63 2.87 -19.39 2.28
C GLU A 63 3.21 -18.52 1.07
N ASN A 64 3.85 -17.37 1.27
CA ASN A 64 4.20 -16.43 0.21
C ASN A 64 5.65 -16.55 -0.30
N GLN A 65 6.35 -17.67 -0.02
CA GLN A 65 7.71 -17.89 -0.54
C GLN A 65 7.80 -17.78 -2.07
N TRP A 66 6.73 -18.15 -2.79
CA TRP A 66 6.64 -18.06 -4.25
C TRP A 66 6.80 -16.62 -4.79
N ALA A 67 6.47 -15.60 -4.00
CA ALA A 67 6.58 -14.20 -4.40
C ALA A 67 8.00 -13.64 -4.27
N PHE A 68 8.91 -14.37 -3.60
CA PHE A 68 10.30 -13.98 -3.34
C PHE A 68 11.31 -14.84 -4.12
N GLN A 69 10.84 -15.61 -5.11
CA GLN A 69 11.64 -16.56 -5.88
C GLN A 69 12.12 -15.99 -7.22
#